data_AF-A0A3A9V6V4-F1
#
_entry.id   AF-A0A3A9V6V4-F1
#
_cell.length_a   1.000
_cell.length_b   1.000
_cell.length_c   1.000
_cell.angle_alpha   90.00
_cell.angle_beta   90.00
_cell.angle_gamma   90.00
#
_symmetry.space_group_name_H-M   'P 1'
#
loop_
_entity.id
_entity.type
_entity.pdbx_description
1 polymer ?
#
loop_
_entity_poly.entity_id
_entity_poly.type
_entity_poly.pdbx_seq_one_letter_code
_entity_poly.pdbx_strand_id
1 'polypeptide(L)'
;MKKNILHSILLILVCTSELLYAQKDPFKGYKIEGDMLVFVFDKRDYEKATGASQKIKIENLDIKNVVVAGEFNGWSKDKWEMIKIDANRYELRKKLSDFTDEFSWEFKFVINNAYWAEPSRKDKNITRAFENGYALPAYNLKMYIAYPDKNGNATFTLNGFNNAREVILSGSFNKWDEDMFSMIKNEECWMLTLNIRPGTYQYKFIVDGKWMEDPENPKKVINEFNGYNSVLDIQGSSNFLLNGFQNAKKVILSGSFNEWSENICEMNKTEEGWKQTLMLSAGKYHYKFIVDDKWILDPDNPVREYDYNGNINSVCIVK
;
A
#
# COMPACT_ATOMS: atom_id res chain seq x y z
N MET A 1 -66.82 -33.22 22.37
CA MET A 1 -65.57 -33.24 21.57
C MET A 1 -65.44 -31.94 20.79
N LYS A 2 -64.65 -30.97 21.27
CA LYS A 2 -64.23 -29.80 20.49
C LYS A 2 -62.77 -30.02 20.09
N LYS A 3 -62.49 -30.09 18.79
CA LYS A 3 -61.13 -30.15 18.25
C LYS A 3 -60.62 -28.71 18.11
N ASN A 4 -59.60 -28.35 18.88
CA ASN A 4 -58.84 -27.12 18.69
C ASN A 4 -57.86 -27.34 17.53
N ILE A 5 -57.97 -26.54 16.47
CA ILE A 5 -57.01 -26.53 15.36
C ILE A 5 -55.95 -25.48 15.70
N LEU A 6 -54.79 -25.96 16.14
CA LEU A 6 -53.60 -25.14 16.35
C LEU A 6 -53.10 -24.67 14.97
N HIS A 7 -53.14 -23.37 14.69
CA HIS A 7 -52.49 -22.80 13.51
C HIS A 7 -51.01 -22.56 13.85
N SER A 8 -50.12 -23.43 13.37
CA SER A 8 -48.68 -23.20 13.40
C SER A 8 -48.33 -22.18 12.32
N ILE A 9 -48.08 -20.93 12.72
CA ILE A 9 -47.51 -19.90 11.86
C ILE A 9 -46.02 -20.19 11.74
N LEU A 10 -45.62 -20.75 10.60
CA LEU A 10 -44.22 -20.94 10.24
C LEU A 10 -43.65 -19.59 9.80
N LEU A 11 -42.95 -18.91 10.72
CA LEU A 11 -42.23 -17.68 10.42
C LEU A 11 -40.97 -18.04 9.61
N ILE A 12 -41.06 -17.99 8.29
CA ILE A 12 -39.89 -18.14 7.41
C ILE A 12 -39.05 -16.87 7.57
N LEU A 13 -38.02 -16.95 8.40
CA LEU A 13 -36.95 -15.95 8.45
C LEU A 13 -36.23 -16.01 7.11
N VAL A 14 -36.61 -15.14 6.19
CA VAL A 14 -35.79 -14.84 5.02
C VAL A 14 -34.58 -14.10 5.55
N CYS A 15 -33.50 -14.83 5.85
CA CYS A 15 -32.17 -14.25 5.94
C CYS A 15 -31.86 -13.68 4.55
N THR A 16 -32.20 -12.41 4.35
CA THR A 16 -31.56 -11.60 3.32
C THR A 16 -30.09 -11.58 3.69
N SER A 17 -29.31 -12.47 3.07
CA SER A 17 -27.87 -12.34 3.06
C SER A 17 -27.61 -10.92 2.61
N GLU A 18 -27.12 -10.09 3.53
CA GLU A 18 -26.59 -8.80 3.17
C GLU A 18 -25.61 -9.07 2.04
N LEU A 19 -25.93 -8.52 0.87
CA LEU A 19 -24.93 -8.27 -0.15
C LEU A 19 -23.91 -7.40 0.58
N LEU A 20 -22.84 -8.02 1.10
CA LEU A 20 -21.60 -7.35 1.37
C LEU A 20 -21.33 -6.57 0.10
N TYR A 21 -21.60 -5.27 0.15
CA TYR A 21 -21.06 -4.34 -0.81
C TYR A 21 -19.56 -4.56 -0.73
N ALA A 22 -19.04 -5.35 -1.67
CA ALA A 22 -17.63 -5.31 -2.01
C ALA A 22 -17.38 -3.83 -2.27
N GLN A 23 -16.74 -3.18 -1.29
CA GLN A 23 -16.39 -1.78 -1.33
C GLN A 23 -15.67 -1.61 -2.67
N LYS A 24 -16.32 -0.91 -3.61
CA LYS A 24 -15.81 -0.75 -4.97
C LYS A 24 -14.39 -0.25 -4.84
N ASP A 25 -13.41 -1.02 -5.33
CA ASP A 25 -12.00 -0.66 -5.20
C ASP A 25 -11.83 0.81 -5.60
N PRO A 26 -11.23 1.66 -4.72
CA PRO A 26 -11.19 3.10 -4.97
C PRO A 26 -10.39 3.44 -6.22
N PHE A 27 -9.55 2.52 -6.68
CA PHE A 27 -8.64 2.67 -7.80
C PHE A 27 -8.85 1.58 -8.84
N LYS A 28 -8.80 1.98 -10.11
CA LYS A 28 -8.89 1.05 -11.23
C LYS A 28 -7.52 0.43 -11.49
N GLY A 29 -7.53 -0.85 -11.85
CA GLY A 29 -6.37 -1.53 -12.41
C GLY A 29 -5.43 -2.17 -11.38
N TYR A 30 -5.61 -1.92 -10.09
CA TYR A 30 -4.82 -2.59 -9.06
C TYR A 30 -5.53 -2.62 -7.71
N LYS A 31 -5.08 -3.54 -6.86
CA LYS A 31 -5.40 -3.61 -5.43
C LYS A 31 -4.17 -4.06 -4.65
N ILE A 32 -4.22 -3.91 -3.34
CA ILE A 32 -3.17 -4.38 -2.43
C ILE A 32 -3.75 -5.46 -1.52
N GLU A 33 -3.05 -6.59 -1.43
CA GLU A 33 -3.39 -7.74 -0.60
C GLU A 33 -2.18 -8.12 0.26
N GLY A 34 -2.15 -7.65 1.51
CA GLY A 34 -0.99 -7.84 2.38
C GLY A 34 0.26 -7.14 1.83
N ASP A 35 1.33 -7.90 1.60
CA ASP A 35 2.58 -7.42 1.01
C ASP A 35 2.59 -7.47 -0.54
N MET A 36 1.47 -7.85 -1.15
CA MET A 36 1.36 -8.03 -2.60
C MET A 36 0.59 -6.89 -3.25
N LEU A 37 1.18 -6.35 -4.31
CA LEU A 37 0.47 -5.58 -5.32
C LEU A 37 -0.14 -6.54 -6.33
N VAL A 38 -1.44 -6.41 -6.56
CA VAL A 38 -2.16 -7.19 -7.57
C VAL A 38 -2.66 -6.24 -8.64
N PHE A 39 -2.05 -6.27 -9.82
CA PHE A 39 -2.61 -5.63 -11.00
C PHE A 39 -3.82 -6.45 -11.46
N VAL A 40 -4.94 -5.78 -11.70
CA VAL A 40 -6.20 -6.41 -12.08
C VAL A 40 -6.71 -5.76 -13.35
N PHE A 41 -6.74 -6.53 -14.44
CA PHE A 41 -7.45 -6.13 -15.64
C PHE A 41 -8.77 -6.89 -15.72
N ASP A 42 -9.88 -6.17 -15.72
CA ASP A 42 -11.20 -6.71 -16.03
C ASP A 42 -11.70 -6.10 -17.34
N LYS A 43 -12.00 -6.93 -18.33
CA LYS A 43 -12.50 -6.51 -19.65
C LYS A 43 -13.66 -5.51 -19.54
N ARG A 44 -14.51 -5.63 -18.52
CA ARG A 44 -15.73 -4.83 -18.35
C ARG A 44 -15.44 -3.40 -17.89
N ASP A 45 -14.25 -3.13 -17.36
CA ASP A 45 -13.84 -1.82 -16.89
C ASP A 45 -13.36 -0.89 -18.02
N TYR A 46 -13.22 -1.43 -19.23
CA TYR A 46 -12.66 -0.74 -20.39
C TYR A 46 -13.63 -0.79 -21.57
N GLU A 47 -14.01 0.36 -22.10
CA GLU A 47 -14.86 0.44 -23.29
C GLU A 47 -14.05 0.29 -24.59
N LYS A 48 -12.82 0.85 -24.61
CA LYS A 48 -12.03 1.02 -25.83
C LYS A 48 -10.57 0.65 -25.61
N ALA A 49 -9.93 0.21 -26.67
CA ALA A 49 -8.49 0.04 -26.76
C ALA A 49 -7.93 0.78 -27.98
N THR A 50 -6.74 1.36 -27.85
CA THR A 50 -6.06 2.09 -28.93
C THR A 50 -4.89 1.25 -29.46
N GLY A 51 -4.96 0.88 -30.73
CA GLY A 51 -3.81 0.31 -31.46
C GLY A 51 -3.10 1.37 -32.31
N ALA A 52 -2.11 0.96 -33.09
CA ALA A 52 -1.30 1.88 -33.91
C ALA A 52 -2.11 2.67 -34.95
N SER A 53 -3.14 2.05 -35.54
CA SER A 53 -3.91 2.65 -36.65
C SER A 53 -5.35 3.02 -36.28
N GLN A 54 -5.89 2.48 -35.20
CA GLN A 54 -7.31 2.65 -34.86
C GLN A 54 -7.63 2.42 -33.39
N LYS A 55 -8.76 3.00 -32.97
CA LYS A 55 -9.42 2.67 -31.71
C LYS A 55 -10.50 1.62 -31.95
N ILE A 56 -10.52 0.60 -31.11
CA ILE A 56 -11.46 -0.53 -31.21
C ILE A 56 -12.21 -0.64 -29.89
N LYS A 57 -13.47 -1.05 -29.95
CA LYS A 57 -14.19 -1.41 -28.74
C LYS A 57 -13.63 -2.71 -28.15
N ILE A 58 -13.41 -2.74 -26.84
CA ILE A 58 -12.86 -3.91 -26.14
C ILE A 58 -13.75 -5.15 -26.35
N GLU A 59 -15.07 -4.97 -26.44
CA GLU A 59 -16.01 -6.06 -26.69
C GLU A 59 -15.70 -6.85 -27.97
N ASN A 60 -15.18 -6.17 -29.00
CA ASN A 60 -14.86 -6.72 -30.32
C ASN A 60 -13.47 -7.37 -30.40
N LEU A 61 -12.68 -7.32 -29.32
CA LEU A 61 -11.36 -7.94 -29.28
C LEU A 61 -11.46 -9.38 -28.76
N ASP A 62 -10.86 -10.30 -29.52
CA ASP A 62 -10.49 -11.63 -29.03
C ASP A 62 -9.18 -11.50 -28.21
N ILE A 63 -9.30 -11.56 -26.88
CA ILE A 63 -8.18 -11.34 -25.96
C ILE A 63 -7.42 -12.65 -25.76
N LYS A 64 -6.22 -12.71 -26.35
CA LYS A 64 -5.28 -13.83 -26.24
C LYS A 64 -4.38 -13.67 -25.03
N ASN A 65 -3.90 -12.46 -24.79
CA ASN A 65 -3.12 -12.12 -23.60
C ASN A 65 -3.31 -10.65 -23.19
N VAL A 66 -2.93 -10.38 -21.95
CA VAL A 66 -2.87 -9.04 -21.38
C VAL A 66 -1.52 -8.90 -20.67
N VAL A 67 -0.84 -7.78 -20.87
CA VAL A 67 0.39 -7.46 -20.15
C VAL A 67 0.25 -6.15 -19.37
N VAL A 68 1.00 -6.02 -18.29
CA VAL A 68 1.13 -4.76 -17.54
C VAL A 68 2.33 -4.00 -18.07
N ALA A 69 2.10 -2.78 -18.54
CA ALA A 69 3.14 -1.88 -19.02
C ALA A 69 3.14 -0.61 -18.16
N GLY A 70 4.31 -0.18 -17.70
CA GLY A 70 4.41 1.03 -16.89
C GLY A 70 5.86 1.49 -16.74
N GLU A 71 6.06 2.57 -16.02
CA GLU A 71 7.38 3.15 -15.77
C GLU A 71 8.38 2.11 -15.21
N PHE A 72 7.94 1.27 -14.27
CA PHE A 72 8.74 0.21 -13.63
C PHE A 72 9.24 -0.89 -14.58
N ASN A 73 8.72 -0.98 -15.81
CA ASN A 73 9.22 -1.92 -16.82
C ASN A 73 9.49 -1.25 -18.18
N GLY A 74 9.63 0.07 -18.19
CA GLY A 74 9.92 0.84 -19.40
C GLY A 74 8.80 0.77 -20.45
N TRP A 75 7.54 0.70 -20.01
CA TRP A 75 6.36 0.63 -20.88
C TRP A 75 6.36 -0.56 -21.86
N SER A 76 6.98 -1.69 -21.47
CA SER A 76 7.10 -2.89 -22.31
C SER A 76 5.73 -3.47 -22.69
N LYS A 77 5.55 -3.83 -23.96
CA LYS A 77 4.28 -4.42 -24.47
C LYS A 77 4.23 -5.95 -24.44
N ASP A 78 5.29 -6.58 -23.95
CA ASP A 78 5.56 -8.01 -24.08
C ASP A 78 6.15 -8.62 -22.79
N LYS A 79 6.48 -7.80 -21.79
CA LYS A 79 6.90 -8.24 -20.46
C LYS A 79 5.74 -8.15 -19.49
N TRP A 80 5.83 -8.90 -18.39
CA TRP A 80 4.83 -8.87 -17.31
C TRP A 80 3.45 -9.28 -17.82
N GLU A 81 3.41 -10.41 -18.55
CA GLU A 81 2.19 -11.07 -18.95
C GLU A 81 1.37 -11.49 -17.73
N MET A 82 0.08 -11.21 -17.79
CA MET A 82 -0.87 -11.46 -16.73
C MET A 82 -1.47 -12.86 -16.85
N ILE A 83 -1.79 -13.45 -15.71
CA ILE A 83 -2.44 -14.76 -15.64
C ILE A 83 -3.95 -14.56 -15.84
N LYS A 84 -4.53 -15.29 -16.80
CA LYS A 84 -5.98 -15.31 -16.99
C LYS A 84 -6.66 -16.02 -15.81
N ILE A 85 -7.52 -15.30 -15.10
CA ILE A 85 -8.27 -15.83 -13.94
C ILE A 85 -9.62 -16.38 -14.39
N ASP A 86 -10.31 -15.65 -15.28
CA ASP A 86 -11.58 -16.06 -15.86
C ASP A 86 -11.79 -15.47 -17.26
N ALA A 87 -13.02 -15.53 -17.79
CA ALA A 87 -13.35 -15.02 -19.12
C ALA A 87 -13.06 -13.52 -19.31
N ASN A 88 -13.15 -12.72 -18.24
CA ASN A 88 -13.00 -11.27 -18.26
C ASN A 88 -11.74 -10.79 -17.52
N ARG A 89 -11.26 -11.55 -16.54
CA ARG A 89 -10.25 -11.08 -15.59
C ARG A 89 -8.87 -11.69 -15.80
N TYR A 90 -7.87 -10.84 -15.64
CA TYR A 90 -6.45 -11.17 -15.66
C TYR A 90 -5.78 -10.52 -14.44
N GLU A 91 -4.86 -11.24 -13.80
CA GLU A 91 -4.11 -10.73 -12.65
C GLU A 91 -2.60 -10.93 -12.80
N LEU A 92 -1.84 -9.98 -12.27
CA LEU A 92 -0.40 -10.12 -12.06
C LEU A 92 -0.06 -9.68 -10.64
N ARG A 93 0.62 -10.57 -9.91
CA ARG A 93 1.04 -10.34 -8.53
C ARG A 93 2.51 -9.99 -8.49
N LYS A 94 2.86 -8.94 -7.75
CA LYS A 94 4.23 -8.47 -7.51
C LYS A 94 4.38 -8.10 -6.04
N LYS A 95 5.59 -8.22 -5.49
CA LYS A 95 5.80 -7.77 -4.11
C LYS A 95 5.77 -6.26 -4.09
N LEU A 96 5.14 -5.69 -3.07
CA LEU A 96 5.18 -4.25 -2.84
C LEU A 96 6.63 -3.76 -2.76
N SER A 97 7.53 -4.53 -2.12
CA SER A 97 8.96 -4.19 -2.02
C SER A 97 9.70 -4.09 -3.37
N ASP A 98 9.10 -4.53 -4.48
CA ASP A 98 9.66 -4.35 -5.83
C ASP A 98 9.44 -2.93 -6.37
N PHE A 99 8.55 -2.15 -5.75
CA PHE A 99 8.19 -0.78 -6.13
C PHE A 99 8.72 0.20 -5.08
N THR A 100 9.97 0.60 -5.22
CA THR A 100 10.67 1.47 -4.26
C THR A 100 10.83 2.91 -4.71
N ASP A 101 10.61 3.22 -5.98
CA ASP A 101 10.80 4.57 -6.49
C ASP A 101 9.57 5.46 -6.22
N GLU A 102 9.83 6.76 -6.14
CA GLU A 102 9.07 7.79 -5.46
C GLU A 102 7.55 7.77 -5.74
N PHE A 103 6.82 7.27 -4.74
CA PHE A 103 5.45 7.56 -4.29
C PHE A 103 4.27 7.28 -5.24
N SER A 104 4.47 7.21 -6.55
CA SER A 104 3.44 6.74 -7.49
C SER A 104 4.01 6.31 -8.82
N TRP A 105 3.37 5.32 -9.43
CA TRP A 105 3.79 4.74 -10.72
C TRP A 105 2.67 4.86 -11.74
N GLU A 106 3.02 5.29 -12.95
CA GLU A 106 2.12 5.23 -14.09
C GLU A 106 2.17 3.87 -14.76
N PHE A 107 0.99 3.35 -15.12
CA PHE A 107 0.86 2.09 -15.84
C PHE A 107 -0.39 2.04 -16.71
N LYS A 108 -0.44 1.03 -17.58
CA LYS A 108 -1.57 0.70 -18.43
C LYS A 108 -1.52 -0.78 -18.79
N PHE A 109 -2.64 -1.29 -19.30
CA PHE A 109 -2.70 -2.65 -19.82
C PHE A 109 -2.56 -2.66 -21.33
N VAL A 110 -1.82 -3.63 -21.86
CA VAL A 110 -1.71 -3.89 -23.28
C VAL A 110 -2.35 -5.23 -23.59
N ILE A 111 -3.33 -5.20 -24.47
CA ILE A 111 -4.07 -6.37 -24.95
C ILE A 111 -3.43 -6.85 -26.25
N ASN A 112 -3.20 -8.16 -26.36
CA ASN A 112 -2.62 -8.79 -27.55
C ASN A 112 -1.28 -8.16 -27.98
N ASN A 113 -0.49 -7.66 -27.02
CA ASN A 113 0.77 -6.93 -27.20
C ASN A 113 0.70 -5.72 -28.16
N ALA A 114 -0.51 -5.25 -28.49
CA ALA A 114 -0.72 -4.27 -29.56
C ALA A 114 -1.68 -3.13 -29.18
N TYR A 115 -2.65 -3.39 -28.30
CA TYR A 115 -3.74 -2.46 -28.02
C TYR A 115 -3.68 -1.96 -26.58
N TRP A 116 -3.53 -0.66 -26.39
CA TRP A 116 -3.59 -0.02 -25.09
C TRP A 116 -5.02 0.06 -24.58
N ALA A 117 -5.33 -0.54 -23.42
CA ALA A 117 -6.65 -0.44 -22.81
C ALA A 117 -6.87 0.97 -22.23
N GLU A 118 -7.84 1.72 -22.75
CA GLU A 118 -8.02 3.14 -22.40
C GLU A 118 -8.85 3.31 -21.13
N PRO A 119 -8.30 3.86 -20.03
CA PRO A 119 -9.09 4.21 -18.87
C PRO A 119 -10.04 5.37 -19.18
N SER A 120 -11.10 5.48 -18.39
CA SER A 120 -12.12 6.52 -18.50
C SER A 120 -11.67 7.79 -17.80
N ARG A 121 -12.08 8.96 -18.30
CA ARG A 121 -11.87 10.26 -17.63
C ARG A 121 -12.53 10.38 -16.25
N LYS A 122 -13.43 9.44 -15.91
CA LYS A 122 -14.13 9.37 -14.62
C LYS A 122 -13.39 8.51 -13.59
N ASP A 123 -12.36 7.78 -14.01
CA ASP A 123 -11.59 6.93 -13.09
C ASP A 123 -10.75 7.83 -12.17
N LYS A 124 -10.71 7.48 -10.88
CA LYS A 124 -10.11 8.33 -9.83
C LYS A 124 -8.59 8.45 -9.92
N ASN A 125 -7.92 7.40 -10.42
CA ASN A 125 -6.47 7.30 -10.47
C ASN A 125 -5.95 7.41 -11.90
N ILE A 126 -6.35 8.45 -12.63
CA ILE A 126 -5.84 8.68 -13.99
C ILE A 126 -4.89 9.85 -14.06
N THR A 127 -4.07 9.84 -15.09
CA THR A 127 -3.25 10.99 -15.45
C THR A 127 -3.07 11.06 -16.95
N ARG A 128 -2.76 12.26 -17.46
CA ARG A 128 -2.54 12.43 -18.89
C ARG A 128 -1.25 11.73 -19.28
N ALA A 129 -1.30 10.92 -20.32
CA ALA A 129 -0.10 10.23 -20.81
C ALA A 129 0.84 11.21 -21.53
N PHE A 130 2.15 11.02 -21.36
CA PHE A 130 3.18 11.78 -22.05
C PHE A 130 4.15 10.84 -22.77
N GLU A 131 4.66 11.28 -23.91
CA GLU A 131 5.73 10.60 -24.65
C GLU A 131 6.72 11.65 -25.13
N ASN A 132 8.00 11.50 -24.76
CA ASN A 132 9.07 12.45 -25.08
C ASN A 132 8.71 13.92 -24.70
N GLY A 133 8.01 14.11 -23.58
CA GLY A 133 7.55 15.42 -23.10
C GLY A 133 6.27 15.95 -23.76
N TYR A 134 5.71 15.24 -24.75
CA TYR A 134 4.48 15.64 -25.43
C TYR A 134 3.27 14.94 -24.86
N ALA A 135 2.23 15.71 -24.57
CA ALA A 135 1.01 15.21 -23.99
C ALA A 135 0.16 14.47 -25.03
N LEU A 136 -0.06 13.18 -24.82
CA LEU A 136 -0.86 12.34 -25.71
C LEU A 136 -2.36 12.56 -25.49
N PRO A 137 -3.21 12.25 -26.49
CA PRO A 137 -4.67 12.20 -26.34
C PRO A 137 -5.13 10.88 -25.68
N ALA A 138 -4.43 10.46 -24.63
CA ALA A 138 -4.62 9.23 -23.89
C ALA A 138 -4.33 9.44 -22.40
N TYR A 139 -4.80 8.52 -21.58
CA TYR A 139 -4.57 8.53 -20.14
C TYR A 139 -3.86 7.24 -19.71
N ASN A 140 -3.07 7.37 -18.66
CA ASN A 140 -2.48 6.28 -17.89
C ASN A 140 -3.24 6.13 -16.57
N LEU A 141 -3.13 4.96 -15.96
CA LEU A 141 -3.50 4.76 -14.56
C LEU A 141 -2.31 5.12 -13.68
N LYS A 142 -2.58 5.69 -12.50
CA LYS A 142 -1.62 5.91 -11.44
C LYS A 142 -1.84 4.90 -10.32
N MET A 143 -0.75 4.35 -9.82
CA MET A 143 -0.71 3.53 -8.62
C MET A 143 -0.04 4.30 -7.50
N TYR A 144 -0.60 4.20 -6.29
CA TYR A 144 -0.10 4.84 -5.08
C TYR A 144 0.30 3.79 -4.05
N ILE A 145 1.31 4.12 -3.23
CA ILE A 145 1.78 3.25 -2.14
C ILE A 145 0.95 3.39 -0.86
N ALA A 146 0.15 4.45 -0.77
CA ALA A 146 -0.92 4.61 0.21
C ALA A 146 -2.26 4.34 -0.46
N TYR A 147 -3.15 3.61 0.21
CA TYR A 147 -4.47 3.31 -0.32
C TYR A 147 -5.54 3.32 0.77
N PRO A 148 -6.77 3.78 0.48
CA PRO A 148 -7.86 3.74 1.44
C PRO A 148 -8.19 2.30 1.83
N ASP A 149 -8.15 2.02 3.11
CA ASP A 149 -8.48 0.73 3.69
C ASP A 149 -9.08 0.95 5.08
N LYS A 150 -10.28 0.44 5.31
CA LYS A 150 -10.95 0.53 6.63
C LYS A 150 -10.16 -0.17 7.74
N ASN A 151 -9.31 -1.14 7.38
CA ASN A 151 -8.43 -1.87 8.27
C ASN A 151 -6.96 -1.42 8.13
N GLY A 152 -6.73 -0.27 7.49
CA GLY A 152 -5.40 0.28 7.29
C GLY A 152 -4.68 0.62 8.59
N ASN A 153 -3.38 0.84 8.49
CA ASN A 153 -2.50 1.10 9.64
C ASN A 153 -2.38 2.58 10.02
N ALA A 154 -3.06 3.49 9.31
CA ALA A 154 -3.01 4.93 9.57
C ALA A 154 -4.41 5.55 9.46
N THR A 155 -4.94 6.07 10.58
CA THR A 155 -6.19 6.83 10.59
C THR A 155 -5.90 8.31 10.79
N PHE A 156 -6.37 9.13 9.85
CA PHE A 156 -6.30 10.58 9.90
C PHE A 156 -7.65 11.11 10.33
N THR A 157 -7.65 11.98 11.32
CA THR A 157 -8.88 12.59 11.88
C THR A 157 -8.70 14.10 11.92
N LEU A 158 -9.71 14.82 11.45
CA LEU A 158 -9.83 16.27 11.64
C LEU A 158 -11.12 16.55 12.40
N ASN A 159 -10.99 16.89 13.69
CA ASN A 159 -12.12 17.18 14.55
C ASN A 159 -12.77 18.53 14.23
N GLY A 160 -14.10 18.57 14.26
CA GLY A 160 -14.90 19.74 13.91
C GLY A 160 -15.09 19.93 12.41
N PHE A 161 -15.11 21.20 11.96
CA PHE A 161 -15.38 21.57 10.57
C PHE A 161 -16.71 21.02 10.03
N ASN A 162 -17.74 21.01 10.89
CA ASN A 162 -19.08 20.48 10.58
C ASN A 162 -19.78 21.25 9.45
N ASN A 163 -19.33 22.47 9.13
CA ASN A 163 -19.86 23.26 8.02
C ASN A 163 -19.04 23.12 6.73
N ALA A 164 -17.90 22.42 6.76
CA ALA A 164 -17.11 22.18 5.56
C ALA A 164 -17.88 21.29 4.57
N ARG A 165 -17.71 21.56 3.28
CA ARG A 165 -18.33 20.74 2.22
C ARG A 165 -17.44 19.57 1.83
N GLU A 166 -16.13 19.77 1.92
CA GLU A 166 -15.13 18.78 1.55
C GLU A 166 -13.86 18.96 2.39
N VAL A 167 -13.28 17.83 2.77
CA VAL A 167 -11.94 17.76 3.37
C VAL A 167 -11.14 16.71 2.62
N ILE A 168 -9.94 17.06 2.21
CA ILE A 168 -9.04 16.20 1.44
C ILE A 168 -7.74 16.03 2.23
N LEU A 169 -7.29 14.80 2.35
CA LEU A 169 -5.98 14.46 2.91
C LEU A 169 -4.94 14.51 1.79
N SER A 170 -3.88 15.29 1.97
CA SER A 170 -2.83 15.43 0.97
C SER A 170 -1.46 15.38 1.62
N GLY A 171 -0.51 14.66 1.00
CA GLY A 171 0.80 14.48 1.58
C GLY A 171 1.82 13.80 0.66
N SER A 172 3.03 13.65 1.18
CA SER A 172 4.13 12.96 0.49
C SER A 172 3.76 11.57 -0.06
N PHE A 173 2.93 10.80 0.65
CA PHE A 173 2.47 9.46 0.23
C PHE A 173 1.56 9.44 -1.01
N ASN A 174 0.98 10.58 -1.40
CA ASN A 174 0.22 10.73 -2.65
C ASN A 174 0.74 11.87 -3.54
N LYS A 175 1.99 12.30 -3.34
CA LYS A 175 2.62 13.43 -4.06
C LYS A 175 1.81 14.73 -3.97
N TRP A 176 1.22 15.00 -2.80
CA TRP A 176 0.42 16.19 -2.55
C TRP A 176 -0.77 16.35 -3.51
N ASP A 177 -1.35 15.23 -3.94
CA ASP A 177 -2.55 15.23 -4.78
C ASP A 177 -3.71 15.88 -4.01
N GLU A 178 -4.39 16.83 -4.65
CA GLU A 178 -5.43 17.67 -4.05
C GLU A 178 -6.83 17.09 -4.19
N ASP A 179 -7.03 15.98 -4.90
CA ASP A 179 -8.36 15.44 -5.22
C ASP A 179 -8.53 13.98 -4.77
N MET A 180 -7.42 13.27 -4.55
CA MET A 180 -7.42 11.81 -4.43
C MET A 180 -8.09 11.26 -3.18
N PHE A 181 -7.81 11.86 -2.02
CA PHE A 181 -8.14 11.30 -0.70
C PHE A 181 -9.16 12.16 0.04
N SER A 182 -10.35 12.27 -0.55
CA SER A 182 -11.50 12.86 0.15
C SER A 182 -11.81 12.08 1.43
N MET A 183 -11.90 12.80 2.54
CA MET A 183 -12.21 12.24 3.85
C MET A 183 -13.73 12.06 4.01
N ILE A 184 -14.12 11.10 4.86
CA ILE A 184 -15.51 10.80 5.15
C ILE A 184 -15.93 11.63 6.37
N LYS A 185 -17.04 12.36 6.24
CA LYS A 185 -17.61 13.17 7.32
C LYS A 185 -18.51 12.33 8.22
N ASN A 186 -18.25 12.39 9.52
CA ASN A 186 -19.13 11.90 10.58
C ASN A 186 -19.69 13.10 11.39
N GLU A 187 -20.47 12.85 12.44
CA GLU A 187 -21.15 13.92 13.21
C GLU A 187 -20.19 14.93 13.86
N GLU A 188 -18.97 14.48 14.22
CA GLU A 188 -18.02 15.27 15.01
C GLU A 188 -16.70 15.57 14.28
N CYS A 189 -16.39 14.84 13.20
CA CYS A 189 -15.09 14.90 12.56
C CYS A 189 -15.10 14.44 11.11
N TRP A 190 -13.98 14.66 10.43
CA TRP A 190 -13.63 14.06 9.15
C TRP A 190 -12.59 12.98 9.37
N MET A 191 -12.76 11.83 8.73
CA MET A 191 -11.87 10.68 8.93
C MET A 191 -11.52 9.98 7.61
N LEU A 192 -10.28 9.51 7.51
CA LEU A 192 -9.84 8.61 6.45
C LEU A 192 -8.80 7.64 7.00
N THR A 193 -9.03 6.35 6.78
CA THR A 193 -8.05 5.30 7.10
C THR A 193 -7.35 4.86 5.83
N LEU A 194 -6.03 4.93 5.86
CA LEU A 194 -5.14 4.48 4.80
C LEU A 194 -4.33 3.29 5.31
N ASN A 195 -4.05 2.34 4.43
CA ASN A 195 -2.90 1.47 4.60
C ASN A 195 -1.70 2.11 3.87
N ILE A 196 -0.62 2.35 4.61
CA ILE A 196 0.57 3.06 4.15
C ILE A 196 1.81 2.26 4.55
N ARG A 197 2.82 2.21 3.69
CA ARG A 197 4.08 1.56 4.05
C ARG A 197 4.80 2.25 5.21
N PRO A 198 5.67 1.53 5.94
CA PRO A 198 6.58 2.15 6.88
C PRO A 198 7.31 3.32 6.26
N GLY A 199 7.46 4.40 7.02
CA GLY A 199 8.03 5.63 6.52
C GLY A 199 7.60 6.85 7.31
N THR A 200 8.36 7.93 7.15
CA THR A 200 8.02 9.24 7.68
C THR A 200 7.41 10.07 6.56
N TYR A 201 6.17 10.49 6.76
CA TYR A 201 5.37 11.21 5.79
C TYR A 201 5.03 12.60 6.30
N GLN A 202 5.10 13.58 5.40
CA GLN A 202 4.53 14.90 5.61
C GLN A 202 3.12 14.94 5.01
N TYR A 203 2.18 15.59 5.69
CA TYR A 203 0.79 15.75 5.23
C TYR A 203 0.16 17.05 5.72
N LYS A 204 -0.96 17.40 5.09
CA LYS A 204 -1.88 18.49 5.42
C LYS A 204 -3.32 18.11 5.07
N PHE A 205 -4.26 18.88 5.57
CA PHE A 205 -5.65 18.86 5.13
C PHE A 205 -5.93 20.01 4.17
N ILE A 206 -6.83 19.79 3.22
CA ILE A 206 -7.41 20.82 2.37
C ILE A 206 -8.90 20.90 2.74
N VAL A 207 -9.31 21.98 3.40
CA VAL A 207 -10.69 22.20 3.84
C VAL A 207 -11.34 23.27 2.95
N ASP A 208 -12.34 22.88 2.15
CA ASP A 208 -12.97 23.77 1.16
C ASP A 208 -11.95 24.55 0.31
N GLY A 209 -10.90 23.86 -0.16
CA GLY A 209 -9.82 24.44 -0.97
C GLY A 209 -8.75 25.21 -0.20
N LYS A 210 -8.78 25.20 1.14
CA LYS A 210 -7.76 25.87 1.98
C LYS A 210 -6.86 24.85 2.67
N TRP A 211 -5.56 24.97 2.41
CA TRP A 211 -4.53 24.17 3.05
C TRP A 211 -4.35 24.51 4.53
N MET A 212 -4.37 23.51 5.40
CA MET A 212 -4.07 23.64 6.83
C MET A 212 -3.28 22.45 7.36
N GLU A 213 -2.44 22.69 8.37
CA GLU A 213 -1.82 21.62 9.14
C GLU A 213 -2.87 20.86 9.96
N ASP A 214 -2.54 19.65 10.37
CA ASP A 214 -3.30 18.95 11.40
C ASP A 214 -3.13 19.67 12.75
N PRO A 215 -4.20 20.29 13.29
CA PRO A 215 -4.12 21.06 14.53
C PRO A 215 -3.86 20.18 15.77
N GLU A 216 -4.12 18.87 15.68
CA GLU A 216 -3.97 17.94 16.79
C GLU A 216 -2.63 17.20 16.76
N ASN A 217 -1.90 17.28 15.64
CA ASN A 217 -0.58 16.65 15.53
C ASN A 217 0.53 17.62 15.99
N PRO A 218 1.19 17.36 17.14
CA PRO A 218 2.28 18.21 17.62
C PRO A 218 3.57 18.05 16.79
N LYS A 219 3.73 16.96 16.03
CA LYS A 219 4.90 16.71 15.19
C LYS A 219 4.72 17.45 13.87
N LYS A 220 5.59 18.43 13.64
CA LYS A 220 5.57 19.25 12.43
C LYS A 220 6.96 19.65 11.97
N VAL A 221 7.07 19.93 10.68
CA VAL A 221 8.31 20.38 10.02
C VAL A 221 8.02 21.64 9.21
N ILE A 222 8.99 22.55 9.15
CA ILE A 222 8.89 23.76 8.32
C ILE A 222 8.82 23.34 6.85
N ASN A 223 7.91 23.94 6.10
CA ASN A 223 7.79 23.74 4.66
C ASN A 223 8.40 24.91 3.87
N GLU A 224 8.49 24.71 2.56
CA GLU A 224 9.04 25.65 1.58
C GLU A 224 8.26 26.98 1.45
N PHE A 225 7.10 27.08 2.10
CA PHE A 225 6.22 28.25 2.07
C PHE A 225 6.17 28.99 3.41
N ASN A 226 7.19 28.85 4.25
CA ASN A 226 7.29 29.43 5.59
C ASN A 226 6.13 29.05 6.52
N GLY A 227 5.46 27.93 6.24
CA GLY A 227 4.46 27.31 7.10
C GLY A 227 4.99 25.99 7.65
N TYR A 228 4.05 25.13 8.08
CA TYR A 228 4.36 23.81 8.59
C TYR A 228 3.57 22.73 7.84
N ASN A 229 4.18 21.55 7.75
CA ASN A 229 3.52 20.29 7.41
C ASN A 229 3.48 19.41 8.66
N SER A 230 2.37 18.70 8.85
CA SER A 230 2.25 17.70 9.91
C SER A 230 3.05 16.45 9.54
N VAL A 231 3.65 15.79 10.53
CA VAL A 231 4.52 14.64 10.32
C VAL A 231 3.89 13.39 10.92
N LEU A 232 3.78 12.36 10.10
CA LEU A 232 3.31 11.03 10.47
C LEU A 232 4.46 10.04 10.32
N ASP A 233 4.74 9.26 11.35
CA ASP A 233 5.71 8.17 11.27
C ASP A 233 4.95 6.84 11.33
N ILE A 234 5.09 6.04 10.27
CA ILE A 234 4.51 4.70 10.18
C ILE A 234 5.63 3.68 10.40
N GLN A 235 5.43 2.81 11.37
CA GLN A 235 6.35 1.73 11.68
C GLN A 235 5.89 0.42 11.05
N GLY A 236 6.85 -0.38 10.59
CA GLY A 236 6.64 -1.72 10.06
C GLY A 236 7.14 -2.79 11.01
N SER A 237 6.47 -3.94 10.98
CA SER A 237 6.92 -5.13 11.68
C SER A 237 8.15 -5.72 10.99
N SER A 238 9.25 -5.80 11.72
CA SER A 238 10.53 -6.36 11.26
C SER A 238 10.86 -7.60 12.09
N ASN A 239 10.98 -8.75 11.42
CA ASN A 239 11.33 -10.01 12.06
C ASN A 239 12.85 -10.20 12.02
N PHE A 240 13.44 -10.34 13.20
CA PHE A 240 14.83 -10.76 13.39
C PHE A 240 14.82 -12.24 13.76
N LEU A 241 15.47 -13.05 12.93
CA LEU A 241 15.53 -14.49 13.07
C LEU A 241 16.98 -14.89 13.26
N LEU A 242 17.24 -15.72 14.27
CA LEU A 242 18.53 -16.39 14.45
C LEU A 242 18.28 -17.89 14.42
N ASN A 243 18.56 -18.53 13.28
CA ASN A 243 18.41 -19.97 13.14
C ASN A 243 19.50 -20.71 13.92
N GLY A 244 19.15 -21.85 14.54
CA GLY A 244 20.07 -22.61 15.37
C GLY A 244 20.11 -22.16 16.83
N PHE A 245 21.24 -22.41 17.49
CA PHE A 245 21.49 -22.01 18.89
C PHE A 245 20.42 -22.51 19.88
N GLN A 246 19.85 -23.70 19.65
CA GLN A 246 18.81 -24.28 20.50
C GLN A 246 19.31 -24.60 21.92
N ASN A 247 20.62 -24.76 22.09
CA ASN A 247 21.22 -24.99 23.41
C ASN A 247 21.57 -23.68 24.14
N ALA A 248 21.43 -22.52 23.49
CA ALA A 248 21.67 -21.24 24.14
C ALA A 248 20.65 -21.02 25.27
N LYS A 249 21.12 -20.40 26.35
CA LYS A 249 20.26 -20.04 27.48
C LYS A 249 19.57 -18.71 27.23
N LYS A 250 20.28 -17.78 26.60
CA LYS A 250 19.80 -16.42 26.35
C LYS A 250 20.30 -15.92 25.00
N VAL A 251 19.41 -15.30 24.25
CA VAL A 251 19.75 -14.56 23.03
C VAL A 251 19.16 -13.16 23.12
N ILE A 252 19.96 -12.14 22.83
CA ILE A 252 19.56 -10.74 22.89
C ILE A 252 19.80 -10.12 21.53
N LEU A 253 18.79 -9.42 21.02
CA LEU A 253 18.90 -8.62 19.81
C LEU A 253 19.41 -7.23 20.17
N SER A 254 20.52 -6.81 19.58
CA SER A 254 21.17 -5.54 19.90
C SER A 254 21.54 -4.77 18.64
N GLY A 255 21.21 -3.49 18.56
CA GLY A 255 21.43 -2.69 17.36
C GLY A 255 21.13 -1.20 17.53
N SER A 256 21.19 -0.46 16.41
CA SER A 256 21.00 1.00 16.44
C SER A 256 19.62 1.44 16.93
N PHE A 257 18.58 0.61 16.76
CA PHE A 257 17.21 0.87 17.22
C PHE A 257 17.03 0.77 18.74
N ASN A 258 17.99 0.19 19.47
CA ASN A 258 17.96 0.07 20.93
C ASN A 258 19.27 0.50 21.58
N GLU A 259 20.01 1.38 20.91
CA GLU A 259 21.29 1.93 21.37
C GLU A 259 22.32 0.87 21.75
N TRP A 260 22.35 -0.25 21.01
CA TRP A 260 23.25 -1.38 21.28
C TRP A 260 23.09 -1.96 22.70
N SER A 261 21.89 -1.89 23.27
CA SER A 261 21.61 -2.47 24.58
C SER A 261 21.90 -3.97 24.62
N GLU A 262 22.52 -4.41 25.72
CA GLU A 262 22.86 -5.81 25.97
C GLU A 262 21.82 -6.54 26.83
N ASN A 263 20.65 -5.95 27.11
CA ASN A 263 19.72 -6.55 28.07
C ASN A 263 18.24 -6.25 27.86
N ILE A 264 17.85 -5.25 27.06
CA ILE A 264 16.42 -4.86 26.98
C ILE A 264 15.62 -5.57 25.89
N CYS A 265 16.27 -6.36 25.03
CA CYS A 265 15.61 -7.01 23.89
C CYS A 265 15.98 -8.50 23.78
N GLU A 266 15.62 -9.26 24.80
CA GLU A 266 15.73 -10.72 24.77
C GLU A 266 14.83 -11.31 23.68
N MET A 267 15.33 -12.30 22.94
CA MET A 267 14.61 -12.95 21.85
C MET A 267 13.78 -14.13 22.35
N ASN A 268 12.68 -14.42 21.67
CA ASN A 268 11.85 -15.58 21.97
C ASN A 268 12.41 -16.83 21.30
N LYS A 269 12.54 -17.92 22.05
CA LYS A 269 12.97 -19.21 21.49
C LYS A 269 11.87 -19.83 20.63
N THR A 270 12.24 -20.39 19.49
CA THR A 270 11.36 -21.09 18.54
C THR A 270 11.88 -22.51 18.28
N GLU A 271 11.16 -23.31 17.49
CA GLU A 271 11.62 -24.65 17.10
C GLU A 271 12.90 -24.60 16.26
N GLU A 272 13.01 -23.59 15.37
CA GLU A 272 14.14 -23.43 14.44
C GLU A 272 15.30 -22.60 15.02
N GLY A 273 15.07 -21.85 16.10
CA GLY A 273 16.09 -21.05 16.76
C GLY A 273 15.50 -19.96 17.65
N TRP A 274 15.66 -18.70 17.26
CA TRP A 274 15.21 -17.54 18.04
C TRP A 274 14.57 -16.48 17.14
N LYS A 275 13.53 -15.82 17.65
CA LYS A 275 12.79 -14.78 16.94
C LYS A 275 12.50 -13.59 17.84
N GLN A 276 12.67 -12.40 17.27
CA GLN A 276 12.14 -11.17 17.84
C GLN A 276 11.49 -10.34 16.74
N THR A 277 10.39 -9.67 17.06
CA THR A 277 9.67 -8.81 16.13
C THR A 277 9.64 -7.40 16.69
N LEU A 278 10.17 -6.44 15.93
CA LEU A 278 10.22 -5.03 16.31
C LEU A 278 9.37 -4.19 15.35
N MET A 279 8.71 -3.16 15.89
CA MET A 279 8.11 -2.11 15.09
C MET A 279 9.16 -1.04 14.83
N LEU A 280 9.59 -0.90 13.58
CA LEU A 280 10.66 0.01 13.17
C LEU A 280 10.15 0.95 12.08
N SER A 281 10.53 2.22 12.15
CA SER A 281 10.32 3.18 11.07
C SER A 281 11.14 2.76 9.84
N ALA A 282 10.85 3.32 8.66
CA ALA A 282 11.70 3.06 7.50
C ALA A 282 13.12 3.58 7.76
N GLY A 283 14.12 2.80 7.36
CA GLY A 283 15.50 3.13 7.63
C GLY A 283 16.45 1.96 7.51
N LYS A 284 17.74 2.28 7.65
CA LYS A 284 18.83 1.31 7.73
C LYS A 284 19.24 1.16 9.18
N TYR A 285 19.18 -0.08 9.67
CA TYR A 285 19.53 -0.43 11.04
C TYR A 285 20.69 -1.42 11.07
N HIS A 286 21.70 -1.13 11.88
CA HIS A 286 22.79 -2.05 12.16
C HIS A 286 22.45 -2.88 13.39
N TYR A 287 22.73 -4.19 13.35
CA TYR A 287 22.43 -5.09 14.47
C TYR A 287 23.37 -6.29 14.55
N LYS A 288 23.36 -6.92 15.72
CA LYS A 288 23.99 -8.19 16.09
C LYS A 288 23.11 -8.95 17.06
N PHE A 289 23.46 -10.21 17.29
CA PHE A 289 22.92 -11.00 18.39
C PHE A 289 23.96 -11.18 19.48
N ILE A 290 23.52 -11.24 20.73
CA ILE A 290 24.34 -11.66 21.87
C ILE A 290 23.81 -13.02 22.30
N VAL A 291 24.58 -14.07 22.07
CA VAL A 291 24.23 -15.46 22.42
C VAL A 291 25.10 -15.88 23.60
N ASP A 292 24.50 -16.09 24.77
CA ASP A 292 25.21 -16.43 26.01
C ASP A 292 26.48 -15.57 26.20
N ASP A 293 26.29 -14.25 26.22
CA ASP A 293 27.32 -13.20 26.38
C ASP A 293 28.33 -13.07 25.22
N LYS A 294 28.09 -13.72 24.08
CA LYS A 294 28.93 -13.61 22.88
C LYS A 294 28.23 -12.89 21.75
N TRP A 295 28.82 -11.78 21.31
CA TRP A 295 28.39 -11.05 20.12
C TRP A 295 28.64 -11.86 18.85
N ILE A 296 27.59 -12.04 18.05
CA ILE A 296 27.66 -12.67 16.73
C ILE A 296 26.95 -11.80 15.69
N LEU A 297 27.44 -11.87 14.47
CA LEU A 297 26.69 -11.40 13.30
C LEU A 297 25.52 -12.35 13.03
N ASP A 298 24.52 -11.84 12.31
CA ASP A 298 23.50 -12.68 11.73
C ASP A 298 24.15 -13.60 10.67
N PRO A 299 24.15 -14.93 10.88
CA PRO A 299 24.77 -15.86 9.95
C PRO A 299 24.05 -15.91 8.61
N ASP A 300 22.73 -15.69 8.61
CA ASP A 300 21.85 -15.83 7.45
C ASP A 300 21.68 -14.51 6.70
N ASN A 301 22.12 -13.39 7.28
CA ASN A 301 22.14 -12.10 6.61
C ASN A 301 23.48 -11.86 5.88
N PRO A 302 23.48 -11.86 4.52
CA PRO A 302 24.69 -11.59 3.75
C PRO A 302 25.04 -10.09 3.73
N VAL A 303 24.12 -9.20 4.09
CA VAL A 303 24.32 -7.74 4.04
C VAL A 303 24.98 -7.27 5.33
N ARG A 304 26.21 -6.78 5.20
CA ARG A 304 27.05 -6.36 6.32
C ARG A 304 27.75 -5.06 6.00
N GLU A 305 27.92 -4.23 7.01
CA GLU A 305 28.61 -2.94 6.90
C GLU A 305 29.58 -2.73 8.05
N TYR A 306 30.69 -2.03 7.76
CA TYR A 306 31.60 -1.54 8.79
C TYR A 306 31.03 -0.26 9.41
N ASP A 307 31.15 -0.13 10.73
CA ASP A 307 31.00 1.16 11.38
C ASP A 307 32.31 1.98 11.33
N TYR A 308 32.23 3.26 11.68
CA TYR A 308 33.38 4.16 11.73
C TYR A 308 34.41 3.80 12.80
N ASN A 309 34.12 2.82 13.65
CA ASN A 309 34.99 2.32 14.71
C ASN A 309 35.65 0.97 14.34
N GLY A 310 35.44 0.49 13.11
CA GLY A 310 36.05 -0.74 12.59
C GLY A 310 35.30 -2.03 12.92
N ASN A 311 34.11 -1.97 13.52
CA ASN A 311 33.29 -3.17 13.73
C ASN A 311 32.46 -3.48 12.49
N ILE A 312 32.30 -4.75 12.16
CA ILE A 312 31.31 -5.22 11.17
C ILE A 312 29.98 -5.45 11.88
N ASN A 313 28.87 -5.04 11.26
CA ASN A 313 27.51 -5.25 11.74
C ASN A 313 26.61 -5.82 10.62
N SER A 314 25.59 -6.58 11.01
CA SER A 314 24.53 -7.02 10.08
C SER A 314 23.59 -5.85 9.80
N VAL A 315 22.98 -5.80 8.62
CA VAL A 315 22.13 -4.67 8.21
C VAL A 315 20.70 -5.12 7.97
N CYS A 316 19.76 -4.49 8.66
CA CYS A 316 18.33 -4.59 8.41
C CYS A 316 17.87 -3.31 7.70
N ILE A 317 17.18 -3.45 6.56
CA ILE A 317 16.58 -2.32 5.85
C ILE A 317 15.07 -2.46 5.97
N VAL A 318 14.43 -1.47 6.58
CA VAL A 318 12.98 -1.34 6.67
C VAL A 318 12.55 -0.37 5.58
N LYS A 319 11.61 -0.80 4.73
CA LYS A 319 11.14 -0.08 3.55
C LYS A 319 9.63 0.05 3.52
#